data_AF-F5CND5-F1
#
_entry.id   AF-F5CND5-F1
#
_cell.length_a   1.000
_cell.length_b   1.000
_cell.length_c   1.000
_cell.angle_alpha   90.00
_cell.angle_beta   90.00
_cell.angle_gamma   90.00
#
_symmetry.space_group_name_H-M   'P 1'
#
loop_
_entity.id
_entity.type
_entity.pdbx_description
1 polymer ?
#
loop_
_entity_poly.entity_id
_entity_poly.type
_entity_poly.pdbx_seq_one_letter_code
_entity_poly.pdbx_strand_id
1 'polypeptide(L)'
;ALVEFKEPQFDSNDPVLNVAVFRKADWARDVEITVRVFENGCRAEQLVDERKRTFSFASAGRQEWLLEDLHTADEDGDGFVPPGGPMNRGTDCDDLREAAFPGAPELCNGRDDNCDGQMETGVVNKAWYLDGDRDGFGLNGPGTEACDPPSELYVEVDGDCNDARADIHPNIVEKCNGS
;
A
#
# COMPACT_ATOMS: atom_id res chain seq x y z
N ALA A 1 -3.21 -39.80 27.72
CA ALA A 1 -2.25 -39.55 26.63
C ALA A 1 -2.21 -38.05 26.41
N LEU A 2 -1.05 -37.43 26.59
CA LEU A 2 -0.85 -36.02 26.24
C LEU A 2 -0.94 -35.95 24.72
N VAL A 3 -1.99 -35.30 24.20
CA VAL A 3 -2.08 -35.01 22.77
C VAL A 3 -1.04 -33.93 22.51
N GLU A 4 0.04 -34.33 21.85
CA GLU A 4 1.09 -33.42 21.41
C GLU A 4 0.48 -32.50 20.34
N PHE A 5 0.36 -31.21 20.68
CA PHE A 5 -0.15 -30.21 19.75
C PHE A 5 0.90 -30.00 18.67
N LYS A 6 0.59 -30.47 17.45
CA LYS A 6 1.31 -30.02 16.26
C LYS A 6 0.88 -28.57 16.03
N GLU A 7 1.84 -27.65 16.00
CA GLU A 7 1.56 -26.27 15.58
C GLU A 7 0.85 -26.30 14.22
N PRO A 8 -0.28 -25.58 14.06
CA PRO A 8 -0.90 -25.45 12.77
C PRO A 8 0.13 -24.81 11.83
N GLN A 9 0.39 -25.43 10.69
CA GLN A 9 1.11 -24.76 9.62
C GLN A 9 0.20 -23.64 9.14
N PHE A 10 0.56 -22.41 9.47
CA PHE A 10 -0.05 -21.21 8.92
C PHE A 10 0.32 -21.17 7.44
N ASP A 11 -0.68 -21.33 6.57
CA ASP A 11 -0.55 -20.89 5.19
C ASP A 11 -0.83 -19.39 5.20
N SER A 12 0.14 -18.58 4.77
CA SER A 12 -0.05 -17.13 4.66
C SER A 12 -1.13 -16.78 3.65
N ASN A 13 -1.40 -17.68 2.70
CA ASN A 13 -2.30 -17.43 1.56
C ASN A 13 -3.72 -17.97 1.80
N ASP A 14 -3.94 -18.76 2.86
CA ASP A 14 -5.25 -19.28 3.26
C ASP A 14 -5.28 -19.48 4.79
N PRO A 15 -5.37 -18.38 5.57
CA PRO A 15 -5.29 -18.43 7.03
C PRO A 15 -6.58 -19.00 7.62
N VAL A 16 -6.72 -20.32 7.59
CA VAL A 16 -7.81 -21.00 8.29
C VAL A 16 -7.56 -20.95 9.80
N LEU A 17 -8.33 -20.13 10.51
CA LEU A 17 -8.26 -20.06 11.97
C LEU A 17 -9.21 -21.09 12.59
N ASN A 18 -8.64 -22.10 13.26
CA ASN A 18 -9.42 -23.03 14.09
C ASN A 18 -9.34 -22.62 15.57
N VAL A 19 -10.48 -22.25 16.15
CA VAL A 19 -10.60 -21.89 17.57
C VAL A 19 -11.13 -23.07 18.38
N ALA A 20 -10.34 -23.53 19.33
CA ALA A 20 -10.74 -24.55 20.30
C ALA A 20 -11.13 -23.91 21.65
N VAL A 21 -12.36 -24.15 22.09
CA VAL A 21 -12.90 -23.62 23.35
C VAL A 21 -13.05 -24.74 24.37
N PHE A 22 -12.37 -24.60 25.50
CA PHE A 22 -12.40 -25.56 26.61
C PHE A 22 -13.13 -24.97 27.81
N ARG A 23 -14.02 -25.75 28.41
CA ARG A 23 -14.79 -25.35 29.58
C ARG A 23 -14.64 -26.36 30.72
N LYS A 24 -14.25 -25.88 31.91
CA LYS A 24 -14.20 -26.68 33.16
C LYS A 24 -15.56 -26.72 33.87
N ALA A 25 -15.79 -27.73 34.70
CA ALA A 25 -17.09 -28.00 35.32
C ALA A 25 -17.63 -26.85 36.18
N ASP A 26 -16.73 -26.05 36.76
CA ASP A 26 -16.94 -24.93 37.67
C ASP A 26 -17.02 -23.55 36.97
N TRP A 27 -16.83 -23.49 35.65
CA TRP A 27 -16.87 -22.25 34.88
C TRP A 27 -18.29 -21.89 34.41
N ALA A 28 -18.47 -20.70 33.86
CA ALA A 28 -19.70 -20.35 33.14
C ALA A 28 -20.02 -21.38 32.04
N ARG A 29 -21.31 -21.56 31.77
CA ARG A 29 -21.77 -22.51 30.73
C ARG A 29 -21.75 -21.91 29.34
N ASP A 30 -21.80 -20.58 29.26
CA ASP A 30 -21.73 -19.84 28.01
C ASP A 30 -20.39 -19.13 27.94
N VAL A 31 -19.64 -19.41 26.88
CA VAL A 31 -18.38 -18.76 26.55
C VAL A 31 -18.56 -18.04 25.23
N GLU A 32 -18.47 -16.72 25.24
CA GLU A 32 -18.47 -15.92 24.02
C GLU A 32 -17.03 -15.69 23.55
N ILE A 33 -16.76 -15.99 22.30
CA ILE A 33 -15.49 -15.69 21.64
C ILE A 33 -15.74 -14.63 20.59
N THR A 34 -14.89 -13.61 20.58
CA THR A 34 -14.82 -12.60 19.52
C THR A 34 -13.45 -12.66 18.88
N VAL A 35 -13.42 -12.84 17.57
CA VAL A 35 -12.23 -12.78 16.72
C VAL A 35 -12.31 -11.48 15.94
N ARG A 36 -11.20 -10.73 15.90
CA ARG A 36 -11.08 -9.45 15.20
C ARG A 36 -9.88 -9.49 14.27
N VAL A 37 -10.08 -8.95 13.08
CA VAL A 37 -9.07 -8.80 12.03
C VAL A 37 -8.83 -7.33 11.84
N PHE A 38 -7.56 -6.97 11.73
CA PHE A 38 -7.13 -5.60 11.58
C PHE A 38 -6.13 -5.52 10.44
N GLU A 39 -6.16 -4.41 9.70
CA GLU A 39 -5.13 -4.08 8.72
C GLU A 39 -3.96 -3.35 9.40
N ASN A 40 -2.72 -3.63 8.97
CA ASN A 40 -1.43 -3.01 9.33
C ASN A 40 -1.02 -3.12 10.83
N GLY A 41 -1.96 -3.06 11.77
CA GLY A 41 -1.75 -3.12 13.20
C GLY A 41 -2.93 -3.75 13.94
N CYS A 42 -3.12 -3.43 15.22
CA CYS A 42 -4.25 -3.93 16.02
C CYS A 42 -5.03 -2.79 16.69
N ARG A 43 -5.08 -1.62 16.05
CA ARG A 43 -5.82 -0.46 16.57
C ARG A 43 -7.29 -0.53 16.16
N ALA A 44 -8.17 0.05 16.96
CA ALA A 44 -9.62 -0.06 16.75
C ALA A 44 -10.07 0.54 15.41
N GLU A 45 -9.35 1.56 14.93
CA GLU A 45 -9.61 2.25 13.66
C GLU A 45 -9.29 1.37 12.45
N GLN A 46 -8.41 0.38 12.63
CA GLN A 46 -7.93 -0.53 11.59
C GLN A 46 -8.75 -1.83 11.54
N LEU A 47 -9.89 -1.90 12.26
CA LEU A 47 -10.71 -3.10 12.30
C LEU A 47 -11.43 -3.32 10.95
N VAL A 48 -11.02 -4.37 10.23
CA VAL A 48 -11.55 -4.72 8.91
C VAL A 48 -12.53 -5.91 8.95
N ASP A 49 -12.45 -6.76 9.97
CA ASP A 49 -13.43 -7.82 10.17
C ASP A 49 -13.62 -8.23 11.64
N GLU A 50 -14.82 -8.73 11.99
CA GLU A 50 -15.13 -9.29 13.30
C GLU A 50 -16.05 -10.51 13.14
N ARG A 51 -15.74 -11.57 13.90
CA ARG A 51 -16.61 -12.72 14.07
C ARG A 51 -16.87 -12.95 15.54
N LYS A 52 -18.12 -13.26 15.87
CA LYS A 52 -18.53 -13.55 17.24
C LYS A 52 -19.31 -14.85 17.28
N ARG A 53 -18.99 -15.70 18.26
CA ARG A 53 -19.73 -16.94 18.51
C ARG A 53 -19.81 -17.24 20.00
N THR A 54 -21.00 -17.61 20.44
CA THR A 54 -21.24 -18.12 21.79
C THR A 54 -21.27 -19.64 21.79
N PHE A 55 -20.51 -20.25 22.69
CA PHE A 55 -20.44 -21.68 22.92
C PHE A 55 -21.12 -22.03 24.24
N SER A 56 -22.26 -22.71 24.15
CA SER A 56 -23.00 -23.17 25.31
C SER A 56 -22.65 -24.63 25.63
N PHE A 57 -22.29 -24.90 26.88
CA PHE A 57 -21.86 -26.21 27.36
C PHE A 57 -22.81 -26.77 28.43
N ALA A 58 -23.31 -27.98 28.21
CA ALA A 58 -24.11 -28.70 29.22
C ALA A 58 -23.26 -29.18 30.43
N SER A 59 -22.00 -29.53 30.18
CA SER A 59 -21.04 -30.05 31.16
C SER A 59 -19.61 -29.57 30.83
N ALA A 60 -18.57 -30.11 31.48
CA ALA A 60 -17.20 -29.83 31.06
C ALA A 60 -16.93 -30.44 29.67
N GLY A 61 -16.18 -29.75 28.81
CA GLY A 61 -15.96 -30.25 27.45
C GLY A 61 -15.18 -29.29 26.56
N ARG A 62 -15.13 -29.66 25.27
CA ARG A 62 -14.46 -28.94 24.19
C ARG A 62 -15.43 -28.73 23.03
N GLN A 63 -15.43 -27.53 22.47
CA GLN A 63 -16.07 -27.23 21.19
C GLN A 63 -15.06 -26.57 20.25
N GLU A 64 -15.25 -26.72 18.95
CA GLU A 64 -14.39 -26.13 17.92
C GLU A 64 -15.18 -25.19 17.03
N TRP A 65 -14.48 -24.21 16.49
CA TRP A 65 -14.99 -23.29 15.50
C TRP A 65 -13.93 -23.07 14.44
N LEU A 66 -14.24 -23.60 13.26
CA LEU A 66 -13.50 -23.33 12.04
C LEU A 66 -14.01 -22.01 11.47
N LEU A 67 -13.12 -21.02 11.36
CA LEU A 67 -13.40 -19.76 10.67
C LEU A 67 -12.88 -19.89 9.24
N GLU A 68 -13.75 -20.31 8.33
CA GLU A 68 -13.43 -20.49 6.90
C GLU A 68 -13.42 -19.13 6.16
N ASP A 69 -14.32 -18.22 6.52
CA ASP A 69 -14.47 -16.93 5.84
C ASP A 69 -13.91 -15.75 6.67
N LEU A 70 -12.75 -15.92 7.31
CA LEU A 70 -12.06 -14.81 7.98
C LEU A 70 -10.98 -14.24 7.05
N HIS A 71 -11.38 -13.88 5.83
CA HIS A 71 -10.44 -13.45 4.80
C HIS A 71 -10.87 -12.10 4.22
N THR A 72 -9.99 -11.12 4.42
CA THR A 72 -9.82 -9.96 3.55
C THR A 72 -8.51 -10.21 2.83
N ALA A 73 -8.54 -10.31 1.50
CA ALA A 73 -7.33 -10.52 0.71
C ALA A 73 -6.41 -9.31 0.85
N ASP A 74 -5.12 -9.58 0.96
CA ASP A 74 -4.01 -8.62 0.92
C ASP A 74 -3.09 -9.19 -0.17
N GLU A 75 -3.40 -8.86 -1.43
CA GLU A 75 -2.82 -9.52 -2.60
C GLU A 75 -1.40 -9.01 -2.88
N ASP A 76 -1.08 -7.78 -2.46
CA ASP A 76 0.26 -7.20 -2.61
C ASP A 76 1.15 -7.29 -1.37
N GLY A 77 0.58 -7.58 -0.20
CA GLY A 77 1.30 -7.84 1.04
C GLY A 77 1.78 -6.59 1.77
N ASP A 78 1.20 -5.41 1.50
CA ASP A 78 1.55 -4.17 2.20
C ASP A 78 0.92 -4.04 3.61
N GLY A 79 0.06 -5.00 3.95
CA GLY A 79 -0.63 -5.08 5.23
C GLY A 79 -1.93 -4.30 5.29
N PHE A 80 -2.33 -3.64 4.22
CA PHE A 80 -3.66 -3.07 4.03
C PHE A 80 -4.51 -4.02 3.19
N VAL A 81 -5.83 -3.83 3.24
CA VAL A 81 -6.77 -4.66 2.49
C VAL A 81 -7.77 -3.78 1.78
N PRO A 82 -8.29 -4.18 0.61
CA PRO A 82 -9.17 -3.33 -0.15
C PRO A 82 -10.52 -3.15 0.55
N PRO A 83 -11.25 -2.05 0.28
CA PRO A 83 -12.64 -1.90 0.65
C PRO A 83 -13.45 -3.11 0.21
N GLY A 84 -13.95 -3.86 1.20
CA GLY A 84 -14.70 -5.07 0.94
C GLY A 84 -14.89 -5.91 2.18
N GLY A 85 -15.21 -7.18 1.97
CA GLY A 85 -15.52 -8.10 3.05
C GLY A 85 -16.77 -7.69 3.85
N PRO A 86 -16.97 -8.29 5.03
CA PRO A 86 -18.21 -8.13 5.80
C PRO A 86 -18.42 -6.74 6.38
N MET A 87 -17.34 -6.02 6.69
CA MET A 87 -17.43 -4.67 7.27
C MET A 87 -17.25 -3.55 6.25
N ASN A 88 -16.70 -3.84 5.06
CA ASN A 88 -16.37 -2.83 4.04
C ASN A 88 -15.53 -1.68 4.61
N ARG A 89 -14.45 -2.06 5.32
CA ARG A 89 -13.59 -1.15 6.10
C ARG A 89 -12.11 -1.16 5.71
N GLY A 90 -11.70 -2.01 4.77
CA GLY A 90 -10.36 -1.96 4.21
C GLY A 90 -10.07 -0.59 3.60
N THR A 91 -8.82 -0.14 3.69
CA THR A 91 -8.42 1.21 3.29
C THR A 91 -7.45 1.26 2.11
N ASP A 92 -7.05 0.11 1.58
CA ASP A 92 -6.21 0.02 0.39
C ASP A 92 -6.98 0.38 -0.89
N CYS A 93 -6.43 1.30 -1.68
CA CYS A 93 -7.03 1.77 -2.91
C CYS A 93 -6.60 0.97 -4.16
N ASP A 94 -5.53 0.18 -4.10
CA ASP A 94 -4.99 -0.64 -5.20
C ASP A 94 -4.23 -1.87 -4.67
N ASP A 95 -4.99 -2.89 -4.23
CA ASP A 95 -4.56 -4.20 -3.67
C ASP A 95 -3.67 -5.07 -4.59
N LEU A 96 -3.21 -4.53 -5.72
CA LEU A 96 -2.23 -5.21 -6.58
C LEU A 96 -0.87 -4.50 -6.56
N ARG A 97 -0.68 -3.52 -5.67
CA ARG A 97 0.43 -2.60 -5.73
C ARG A 97 0.85 -2.15 -4.33
N GLU A 98 1.87 -2.83 -3.80
CA GLU A 98 2.47 -2.63 -2.46
C GLU A 98 2.89 -1.18 -2.11
N ALA A 99 2.94 -0.28 -3.10
CA ALA A 99 3.21 1.14 -2.90
C ALA A 99 1.94 2.00 -2.81
N ALA A 100 0.76 1.40 -2.68
CA ALA A 100 -0.56 2.02 -2.77
C ALA A 100 -1.35 1.86 -1.47
N PHE A 101 -0.94 2.52 -0.39
CA PHE A 101 -1.59 2.36 0.90
C PHE A 101 -1.78 3.69 1.64
N PRO A 102 -2.72 3.75 2.60
CA PRO A 102 -2.92 4.90 3.46
C PRO A 102 -1.64 5.48 4.05
N GLY A 103 -1.29 6.68 3.62
CA GLY A 103 -0.13 7.42 4.09
C GLY A 103 1.21 7.02 3.47
N ALA A 104 1.22 6.23 2.38
CA ALA A 104 2.40 6.05 1.55
C ALA A 104 2.90 7.39 0.98
N PRO A 105 4.18 7.51 0.58
CA PRO A 105 4.63 8.67 -0.18
C PRO A 105 4.04 8.69 -1.59
N GLU A 106 3.52 9.84 -2.01
CA GLU A 106 3.10 10.07 -3.40
C GLU A 106 4.30 10.05 -4.36
N LEU A 107 4.10 9.42 -5.52
CA LEU A 107 5.04 9.37 -6.63
C LEU A 107 4.48 10.16 -7.82
N CYS A 108 5.37 10.64 -8.70
CA CYS A 108 4.98 11.19 -10.00
C CYS A 108 4.69 10.03 -10.96
N ASN A 109 3.49 9.46 -10.86
CA ASN A 109 3.07 8.32 -11.68
C ASN A 109 1.60 8.45 -12.15
N GLY A 110 0.96 9.59 -11.89
CA GLY A 110 -0.44 9.85 -12.19
C GLY A 110 -1.43 8.99 -11.40
N ARG A 111 -1.06 8.50 -10.21
CA ARG A 111 -1.90 7.65 -9.33
C ARG A 111 -2.01 8.26 -7.95
N ASP A 112 -2.93 7.70 -7.18
CA ASP A 112 -3.10 7.94 -5.75
C ASP A 112 -2.32 6.81 -5.05
N ASP A 113 -1.13 7.13 -4.53
CA ASP A 113 -0.27 6.16 -3.85
C ASP A 113 -0.56 6.11 -2.36
N ASN A 114 -1.06 7.20 -1.79
CA ASN A 114 -1.27 7.36 -0.37
C ASN A 114 -2.73 7.07 0.08
N CYS A 115 -3.59 6.72 -0.88
CA CYS A 115 -5.01 6.42 -0.74
C CYS A 115 -5.84 7.52 -0.04
N ASP A 116 -5.50 8.79 -0.26
CA ASP A 116 -6.24 9.94 0.29
C ASP A 116 -7.33 10.48 -0.66
N GLY A 117 -7.43 9.92 -1.87
CA GLY A 117 -8.37 10.31 -2.91
C GLY A 117 -7.85 11.43 -3.82
N GLN A 118 -6.59 11.85 -3.69
CA GLN A 118 -5.96 12.88 -4.50
C GLN A 118 -4.64 12.38 -5.10
N MET A 119 -4.56 12.37 -6.43
CA MET A 119 -3.34 11.99 -7.13
C MET A 119 -2.25 13.05 -6.98
N GLU A 120 -1.02 12.61 -6.73
CA GLU A 120 0.20 13.40 -6.76
C GLU A 120 0.21 14.59 -5.79
N THR A 121 -0.42 14.44 -4.62
CA THR A 121 -0.45 15.51 -3.60
C THR A 121 0.66 15.39 -2.57
N GLY A 122 1.49 16.42 -2.45
CA GLY A 122 2.66 16.38 -1.55
C GLY A 122 3.90 15.73 -2.14
N VAL A 123 3.88 15.45 -3.45
CA VAL A 123 5.08 15.19 -4.26
C VAL A 123 6.04 16.38 -4.25
N VAL A 124 7.33 16.09 -4.38
CA VAL A 124 8.35 17.13 -4.57
C VAL A 124 8.45 17.43 -6.06
N ASN A 125 7.98 18.62 -6.45
CA ASN A 125 8.14 19.09 -7.82
C ASN A 125 9.62 19.21 -8.19
N LYS A 126 9.92 18.87 -9.44
CA LYS A 126 11.20 19.10 -10.09
C LYS A 126 11.10 20.31 -11.01
N ALA A 127 12.24 20.91 -11.31
CA ALA A 127 12.35 21.90 -12.36
C ALA A 127 12.50 21.20 -13.71
N TRP A 128 11.67 21.60 -14.67
CA TRP A 128 11.66 21.09 -16.03
C TRP A 128 11.99 22.22 -17.02
N TYR A 129 12.93 21.98 -17.92
CA TYR A 129 13.45 22.95 -18.86
C TYR A 129 13.09 22.53 -20.28
N LEU A 130 12.57 23.48 -21.08
CA LEU A 130 12.24 23.22 -22.49
C LEU A 130 13.53 22.86 -23.24
N ASP A 131 13.51 21.74 -23.94
CA ASP A 131 14.53 21.20 -24.83
C ASP A 131 13.97 21.22 -26.26
N GLY A 132 14.16 22.36 -26.92
CA GLY A 132 13.57 22.71 -28.21
C GLY A 132 14.18 21.93 -29.38
N ASP A 133 15.43 21.52 -29.27
CA ASP A 133 16.18 20.81 -30.30
C ASP A 133 16.43 19.33 -30.00
N ARG A 134 16.10 18.89 -28.78
CA ARG A 134 16.07 17.50 -28.30
C ARG A 134 17.44 16.86 -28.12
N ASP A 135 18.39 17.60 -27.59
CA ASP A 135 19.72 17.09 -27.25
C ASP A 135 19.87 16.62 -25.78
N GLY A 136 18.82 16.77 -24.98
CA GLY A 136 18.78 16.36 -23.58
C GLY A 136 19.14 17.46 -22.58
N PHE A 137 19.40 18.69 -23.04
CA PHE A 137 19.64 19.86 -22.21
C PHE A 137 18.63 20.95 -22.51
N GLY A 138 17.91 21.40 -21.49
CA GLY A 138 16.97 22.50 -21.67
C GLY A 138 17.64 23.87 -21.57
N LEU A 139 16.97 24.87 -22.15
CA LEU A 139 17.41 26.25 -22.16
C LEU A 139 17.70 26.77 -20.75
N ASN A 140 18.84 27.45 -20.58
CA ASN A 140 19.17 28.18 -19.35
C ASN A 140 18.08 29.21 -18.99
N GLY A 141 17.40 29.03 -17.87
CA GLY A 141 16.34 29.95 -17.43
C GLY A 141 15.54 29.43 -16.24
N PRO A 142 14.47 30.13 -15.84
CA PRO A 142 13.54 29.57 -14.87
C PRO A 142 12.82 28.37 -15.51
N GLY A 143 13.01 27.18 -14.93
CA GLY A 143 12.26 25.99 -15.31
C GLY A 143 10.78 26.08 -14.91
N THR A 144 9.98 25.17 -15.44
CA THR A 144 8.61 24.93 -14.98
C THR A 144 8.65 23.93 -13.84
N GLU A 145 8.06 24.27 -12.69
CA GLU A 145 7.92 23.31 -11.59
C GLU A 145 6.74 22.38 -11.83
N ALA A 146 7.00 21.08 -11.87
CA ALA A 146 5.99 20.05 -11.99
C ALA A 146 6.51 18.73 -11.41
N CYS A 147 5.60 17.82 -11.06
CA CYS A 147 5.95 16.46 -10.64
C CYS A 147 6.58 15.69 -11.81
N ASP A 148 5.80 15.58 -12.88
CA ASP A 148 6.16 14.98 -14.15
C ASP A 148 6.51 16.03 -15.22
N PRO A 149 7.25 15.65 -16.28
CA PRO A 149 7.55 16.56 -17.37
C PRO A 149 6.26 17.09 -18.00
N PRO A 150 6.10 18.42 -18.16
CA PRO A 150 4.90 18.99 -18.78
C PRO A 150 4.63 18.47 -20.21
N SER A 151 5.67 18.02 -20.90
CA SER A 151 5.60 17.26 -22.14
C SER A 151 6.97 16.62 -22.44
N GLU A 152 7.01 15.75 -23.46
CA GLU A 152 8.25 15.16 -24.02
C GLU A 152 9.29 16.18 -24.54
N LEU A 153 8.97 17.48 -24.54
CA LEU A 153 9.89 18.56 -24.88
C LEU A 153 10.60 19.15 -23.67
N TYR A 154 10.43 18.57 -22.48
CA TYR A 154 11.05 19.09 -21.26
C TYR A 154 11.96 18.05 -20.64
N VAL A 155 13.10 18.51 -20.14
CA VAL A 155 14.11 17.70 -19.47
C VAL A 155 14.45 18.27 -18.09
N GLU A 156 14.97 17.45 -17.18
CA GLU A 156 15.37 17.91 -15.83
C GLU A 156 16.70 18.68 -15.83
N VAL A 157 17.49 18.55 -16.89
CA VAL A 157 18.85 19.09 -16.97
C VAL A 157 18.83 20.42 -17.73
N ASP A 158 19.28 21.49 -17.09
CA ASP A 158 19.50 22.78 -17.74
C ASP A 158 20.93 22.93 -18.25
N GLY A 159 21.23 24.11 -18.80
CA GLY A 159 22.58 24.46 -19.20
C GLY A 159 22.73 24.68 -20.69
N ASP A 160 21.69 24.46 -21.48
CA ASP A 160 21.78 24.73 -22.91
C ASP A 160 21.81 26.25 -23.19
N CYS A 161 22.77 26.63 -24.02
CA CYS A 161 23.00 27.99 -24.46
C CYS A 161 22.34 28.30 -25.81
N ASN A 162 21.87 27.30 -26.57
CA ASN A 162 21.18 27.50 -27.84
C ASN A 162 20.17 26.38 -28.18
N ASP A 163 18.95 26.53 -27.66
CA ASP A 163 17.83 25.56 -27.71
C ASP A 163 17.18 25.37 -29.09
N ALA A 164 17.89 25.80 -30.13
CA ALA A 164 17.53 25.61 -31.53
C ALA A 164 18.58 24.78 -32.30
N ARG A 165 19.63 24.31 -31.62
CA ARG A 165 20.79 23.61 -32.19
C ARG A 165 21.30 22.50 -31.26
N ALA A 166 20.81 21.28 -31.52
CA ALA A 166 21.19 20.05 -30.81
C ALA A 166 22.70 19.69 -30.85
N ASP A 167 23.51 20.43 -31.63
CA ASP A 167 24.97 20.30 -31.68
C ASP A 167 25.71 21.25 -30.74
N ILE A 168 24.99 22.07 -29.96
CA ILE A 168 25.54 23.05 -29.03
C ILE A 168 24.99 22.78 -27.63
N HIS A 169 25.69 21.98 -26.82
CA HIS A 169 25.25 21.67 -25.46
C HIS A 169 26.42 21.32 -24.52
N PRO A 170 26.21 21.27 -23.18
CA PRO A 170 27.28 21.11 -22.19
C PRO A 170 28.15 19.85 -22.31
N ASN A 171 27.66 18.80 -22.98
CA ASN A 171 28.41 17.55 -23.18
C ASN A 171 29.30 17.54 -24.44
N ILE A 172 29.28 18.61 -25.25
CA ILE A 172 30.21 18.80 -26.37
C ILE A 172 31.32 19.76 -25.94
N VAL A 173 32.55 19.52 -26.42
CA VAL A 173 33.70 20.41 -26.17
C VAL A 173 33.56 21.69 -26.99
N GLU A 174 32.62 22.56 -26.61
CA GLU A 174 32.60 23.96 -26.98
C GLU A 174 32.33 24.78 -25.71
N LYS A 175 33.23 25.71 -25.40
CA LYS A 175 32.97 26.71 -24.36
C LYS A 175 31.80 27.54 -24.86
N CYS A 176 30.82 27.84 -24.01
CA CYS A 176 29.83 28.90 -24.22
C CYS A 176 30.55 30.26 -24.38
N ASN A 177 31.20 30.48 -25.52
CA ASN A 177 32.01 31.64 -25.84
C ASN A 177 31.34 32.54 -26.87
N GLY A 178 30.06 32.29 -27.16
CA GLY A 178 29.13 33.21 -27.81
C GLY A 178 29.46 33.50 -29.26
N SER A 179 28.80 32.80 -30.19
CA SER A 179 28.33 33.30 -31.50
C SER A 179 27.40 32.28 -32.14
#